data_AF-A0A2A7HPH0-F1
#
_entry.id   AF-A0A2A7HPH0-F1
#
_cell.length_a   1.000
_cell.length_b   1.000
_cell.length_c   1.000
_cell.angle_alpha   90.00
_cell.angle_beta   90.00
_cell.angle_gamma   90.00
#
_symmetry.space_group_name_H-M   'P 1'
#
loop_
_entity.id
_entity.type
_entity.pdbx_description
1 polymer ?
#
loop_
_entity_poly.entity_id
_entity_poly.type
_entity_poly.pdbx_seq_one_letter_code
_entity_poly.pdbx_strand_id
1 'polypeptide(L)'
;MSLEKFVDALPIPPVLKAKDKRDNIPFYEVTMKQIEQKLHRDLPPTTVWGYNGMYPGPTFEARRNHPILVKWKNELPFEHLLPVDRTIHGAEPDKPSVRTVVHLHEGRVRPENDGYPEAWFTRNFENVGPKFVHEVYYYPNCQRPATLWYHDHALGITRLNVYAGLAGFYLLRDKKEEKLNL
;
A
#
# COMPACT_ATOMS: atom_id res chain seq x y z
N MET A 1 3.41 7.12 -32.06
CA MET A 1 4.59 7.87 -31.57
C MET A 1 4.94 7.33 -30.19
N SER A 2 6.22 7.12 -29.89
CA SER A 2 6.70 6.77 -28.54
C SER A 2 7.01 8.04 -27.75
N LEU A 3 6.96 7.97 -26.42
CA LEU A 3 7.40 9.07 -25.54
C LEU A 3 8.92 9.30 -25.66
N GLU A 4 9.36 10.55 -25.49
CA GLU A 4 10.78 10.90 -25.46
C GLU A 4 11.43 10.34 -24.18
N LYS A 5 12.60 9.71 -24.29
CA LYS A 5 13.26 9.09 -23.12
C LYS A 5 14.07 10.12 -22.35
N PHE A 6 14.15 9.95 -21.02
CA PHE A 6 15.05 10.70 -20.13
C PHE A 6 14.78 12.21 -20.04
N VAL A 7 13.52 12.63 -20.17
CA VAL A 7 13.12 14.04 -20.14
C VAL A 7 12.52 14.52 -18.82
N ASP A 8 12.25 13.59 -17.90
CA ASP A 8 11.73 13.87 -16.55
C ASP A 8 12.72 13.33 -15.51
N ALA A 9 12.96 14.10 -14.45
CA ALA A 9 13.80 13.65 -13.33
C ALA A 9 13.13 12.50 -12.57
N LEU A 10 13.92 11.55 -12.08
CA LEU A 10 13.42 10.43 -11.28
C LEU A 10 12.89 10.96 -9.92
N PRO A 11 11.59 10.81 -9.61
CA PRO A 11 11.07 11.18 -8.30
C PRO A 11 11.57 10.21 -7.21
N ILE A 12 11.90 10.76 -6.05
CA ILE A 12 12.22 9.99 -4.84
C ILE A 12 11.03 10.12 -3.88
N PRO A 13 10.26 9.04 -3.62
CA PRO A 13 9.15 9.10 -2.68
C PRO A 13 9.62 9.51 -1.28
N PRO A 14 8.89 10.39 -0.57
CA PRO A 14 9.29 10.86 0.75
C PRO A 14 9.23 9.72 1.77
N VAL A 15 10.09 9.81 2.79
CA VAL A 15 10.00 8.92 3.96
C VAL A 15 8.79 9.30 4.80
N LEU A 16 7.92 8.32 5.07
CA LEU A 16 6.72 8.51 5.86
C LEU A 16 7.06 8.77 7.33
N LYS A 17 6.38 9.74 7.94
CA LYS A 17 6.50 10.05 9.37
C LYS A 17 5.32 9.46 10.14
N ALA A 18 5.58 9.00 11.35
CA ALA A 18 4.51 8.59 12.26
C ALA A 18 3.60 9.78 12.55
N LYS A 19 2.29 9.53 12.56
CA LYS A 19 1.28 10.54 12.90
C LYS A 19 1.23 10.78 14.41
N ASP A 20 1.39 9.71 15.18
CA ASP A 20 1.34 9.73 16.64
C ASP A 20 2.06 8.50 17.23
N LYS A 21 1.87 8.23 18.52
CA LYS A 21 2.20 6.97 19.18
C LYS A 21 0.95 6.41 19.88
N ARG A 22 0.79 5.09 19.86
CA ARG A 22 -0.20 4.37 20.68
C ARG A 22 0.54 3.38 21.56
N ASP A 23 0.34 3.45 22.86
CA ASP A 23 1.08 2.63 23.84
C ASP A 23 2.61 2.70 23.62
N ASN A 24 3.10 3.91 23.33
CA ASN A 24 4.50 4.21 23.00
C ASN A 24 5.04 3.56 21.70
N ILE A 25 4.19 2.92 20.90
CA ILE A 25 4.53 2.38 19.58
C ILE A 25 4.19 3.42 18.50
N PRO A 26 5.11 3.76 17.57
CA PRO A 26 4.83 4.68 16.47
C PRO A 26 3.61 4.24 15.66
N PHE A 27 2.67 5.16 15.49
CA PHE A 27 1.40 4.96 14.79
C PHE A 27 1.37 5.76 13.49
N TYR A 28 1.15 5.06 12.39
CA TYR A 28 1.06 5.60 11.04
C TYR A 28 -0.38 5.49 10.54
N GLU A 29 -0.80 6.49 9.77
CA GLU A 29 -2.00 6.42 8.96
C GLU A 29 -1.60 6.57 7.50
N VAL A 30 -2.13 5.68 6.66
CA VAL A 30 -1.94 5.74 5.22
C VAL A 30 -3.29 5.62 4.55
N THR A 31 -3.64 6.60 3.73
CA THR A 31 -4.94 6.68 3.08
C THR A 31 -4.82 6.46 1.58
N MET A 32 -5.51 5.46 1.05
CA MET A 32 -5.65 5.24 -0.39
C MET A 32 -6.59 6.30 -0.97
N LYS A 33 -6.11 7.03 -1.99
CA LYS A 33 -6.87 8.10 -2.67
C LYS A 33 -6.73 8.00 -4.18
N GLN A 34 -7.79 8.37 -4.90
CA GLN A 34 -7.70 8.64 -6.33
C GLN A 34 -7.17 10.06 -6.55
N ILE A 35 -6.17 10.21 -7.40
CA ILE A 35 -5.52 11.48 -7.72
C ILE A 35 -5.20 11.56 -9.21
N GLU A 36 -4.90 12.75 -9.72
CA GLU A 36 -4.26 12.94 -11.02
C GLU A 36 -2.76 13.20 -10.82
N GLN A 37 -1.91 12.41 -11.48
CA GLN A 37 -0.46 12.55 -11.41
C GLN A 37 0.14 12.69 -12.81
N LYS A 38 1.07 13.63 -12.99
CA LYS A 38 1.82 13.74 -14.24
C LYS A 38 2.90 12.66 -14.31
N LEU A 39 2.80 11.76 -15.30
CA LEU A 39 3.72 10.62 -15.46
C LEU A 39 4.81 10.86 -16.52
N HIS A 40 4.63 11.87 -17.37
CA HIS A 40 5.59 12.27 -18.39
C HIS A 40 5.37 13.75 -18.77
N ARG A 41 6.42 14.50 -19.09
CA ARG A 41 6.34 15.92 -19.50
C ARG A 41 5.29 16.17 -20.57
N ASP A 42 5.22 15.26 -21.54
CA ASP A 42 4.41 15.37 -22.77
C ASP A 42 3.03 14.69 -22.67
N LEU A 43 2.64 14.19 -21.50
CA LEU A 43 1.30 13.65 -21.26
C LEU A 43 0.47 14.57 -20.35
N PRO A 44 -0.86 14.60 -20.51
CA PRO A 44 -1.73 15.13 -19.47
C PRO A 44 -1.58 14.31 -18.17
N PRO A 45 -1.97 14.86 -17.01
CA PRO A 45 -2.07 14.09 -15.79
C PRO A 45 -2.90 12.81 -15.99
N THR A 46 -2.46 11.72 -15.38
CA THR A 46 -3.12 10.41 -15.40
C THR A 46 -3.85 10.19 -14.09
N THR A 47 -5.11 9.76 -14.15
CA THR A 47 -5.82 9.30 -12.96
C THR A 47 -5.18 8.01 -12.44
N VAL A 48 -4.72 8.03 -11.19
CA VAL A 48 -4.11 6.88 -10.50
C VAL A 48 -4.68 6.76 -9.09
N TRP A 49 -4.50 5.59 -8.49
CA TRP A 49 -4.74 5.37 -7.06
C TRP A 49 -3.41 5.34 -6.34
N GLY A 50 -3.31 6.09 -5.24
CA GLY A 50 -2.06 6.26 -4.51
C GLY A 50 -2.24 6.17 -3.01
N TYR A 51 -1.26 5.57 -2.34
CA TYR A 51 -1.13 5.67 -0.89
C TYR A 51 -0.70 7.08 -0.49
N ASN A 52 -1.46 7.71 0.40
CA ASN A 52 -1.37 9.14 0.72
C ASN A 52 -1.48 10.05 -0.52
N GLY A 53 -2.20 9.61 -1.55
CA GLY A 53 -2.45 10.39 -2.76
C GLY A 53 -1.20 10.61 -3.61
N MET A 54 -0.31 9.62 -3.69
CA MET A 54 0.84 9.63 -4.60
C MET A 54 1.18 8.23 -5.13
N TYR A 55 1.81 8.20 -6.30
CA TYR A 55 2.33 6.98 -6.93
C TYR A 55 3.83 7.16 -7.29
N PRO A 56 4.74 6.27 -6.82
CA PRO A 56 4.52 5.26 -5.78
C PRO A 56 4.10 5.88 -4.44
N GLY A 57 3.59 5.05 -3.54
CA GLY A 57 3.31 5.44 -2.16
C GLY A 57 4.56 5.89 -1.40
N PRO A 58 4.40 6.58 -0.26
CA PRO A 58 5.53 7.03 0.56
C PRO A 58 6.36 5.85 1.06
N THR A 59 7.66 6.07 1.25
CA THR A 59 8.58 5.02 1.70
C THR A 59 8.49 4.89 3.22
N PHE A 60 8.24 3.68 3.72
CA PHE A 60 8.50 3.40 5.13
C PHE A 60 10.00 3.20 5.34
N GLU A 61 10.55 3.82 6.36
CA GLU A 61 11.88 3.50 6.88
C GLU A 61 11.74 3.05 8.33
N ALA A 62 11.85 1.74 8.54
CA ALA A 62 11.67 1.11 9.84
C ALA A 62 12.98 0.55 10.34
N ARG A 63 13.07 0.34 11.67
CA ARG A 63 14.24 -0.27 12.29
C ARG A 63 13.92 -1.67 12.80
N ARG A 64 14.85 -2.58 12.60
CA ARG A 64 14.77 -3.95 13.11
C ARG A 64 14.45 -3.97 14.61
N ASN A 65 13.52 -4.84 15.01
CA ASN A 65 13.01 -5.01 16.36
C ASN A 65 12.34 -3.75 16.96
N HIS A 66 11.97 -2.77 16.14
CA HIS A 66 11.18 -1.62 16.56
C HIS A 66 9.79 -1.76 15.92
N PRO A 67 8.76 -2.13 16.70
CA PRO A 67 7.44 -2.34 16.15
C PRO A 67 6.82 -1.02 15.69
N ILE A 68 5.93 -1.10 14.72
CA ILE A 68 5.07 0.02 14.31
C ILE A 68 3.62 -0.45 14.17
N LEU A 69 2.70 0.51 14.27
CA LEU A 69 1.28 0.33 14.01
C LEU A 69 0.90 1.11 12.76
N VAL A 70 0.15 0.51 11.84
CA VAL A 70 -0.29 1.17 10.60
C VAL A 70 -1.79 0.99 10.42
N LYS A 71 -2.53 2.09 10.34
CA LYS A 71 -3.93 2.08 9.91
C LYS A 71 -4.00 2.40 8.42
N TRP A 72 -4.35 1.39 7.63
CA TRP A 72 -4.59 1.52 6.19
C TRP A 72 -6.03 1.94 5.94
N LYS A 73 -6.24 3.15 5.44
CA LYS A 73 -7.59 3.70 5.18
C LYS A 73 -7.90 3.65 3.69
N ASN A 74 -9.16 3.42 3.38
CA ASN A 74 -9.69 3.49 2.03
C ASN A 74 -10.61 4.72 1.90
N GLU A 75 -10.21 5.69 1.06
CA GLU A 75 -11.02 6.85 0.65
C GLU A 75 -11.24 6.86 -0.88
N LEU A 76 -11.11 5.70 -1.53
CA LEU A 76 -11.30 5.53 -2.97
C LEU A 76 -12.77 5.70 -3.37
N PRO A 77 -13.07 5.92 -4.67
CA PRO A 77 -14.42 5.91 -5.19
C PRO A 77 -15.11 4.55 -5.01
N PHE A 78 -16.44 4.52 -5.18
CA PHE A 78 -17.23 3.28 -5.11
C PHE A 78 -17.09 2.42 -6.37
N GLU A 79 -16.79 3.04 -7.51
CA GLU A 79 -16.55 2.38 -8.79
C GLU A 79 -15.05 2.28 -9.08
N HIS A 80 -14.66 1.15 -9.65
CA HIS A 80 -13.26 0.86 -9.92
C HIS A 80 -12.77 1.63 -11.15
N LEU A 81 -11.53 2.15 -11.10
CA LEU A 81 -10.91 2.91 -12.21
C LEU A 81 -10.73 2.06 -13.49
N LEU A 82 -10.44 0.77 -13.28
CA LEU A 82 -10.16 -0.23 -14.33
C LEU A 82 -11.28 -1.26 -14.46
N PRO A 83 -11.39 -1.99 -15.59
CA PRO A 83 -12.45 -2.97 -15.82
C PRO A 83 -12.36 -4.18 -14.87
N VAL A 84 -13.40 -4.40 -14.07
CA VAL A 84 -13.52 -5.57 -13.20
C VAL A 84 -14.23 -6.70 -13.94
N ASP A 85 -13.54 -7.80 -14.19
CA ASP A 85 -14.16 -9.05 -14.64
C ASP A 85 -14.99 -9.65 -13.49
N ARG A 86 -16.30 -9.78 -13.72
CA ARG A 86 -17.26 -10.25 -12.71
C ARG A 86 -17.45 -11.77 -12.69
N THR A 87 -16.73 -12.51 -13.52
CA THR A 87 -16.82 -13.98 -13.62
C THR A 87 -15.74 -14.71 -12.82
N ILE A 88 -14.72 -13.99 -12.35
CA ILE A 88 -13.60 -14.55 -11.61
C ILE A 88 -13.86 -14.57 -10.11
N HIS A 89 -13.24 -15.55 -9.45
CA HIS A 89 -13.38 -15.73 -8.02
C HIS A 89 -12.95 -14.48 -7.22
N GLY A 90 -13.81 -14.07 -6.30
CA GLY A 90 -13.63 -12.93 -5.42
C GLY A 90 -14.07 -11.60 -6.02
N ALA A 91 -14.39 -11.52 -7.31
CA ALA A 91 -14.86 -10.31 -8.00
C ALA A 91 -16.28 -10.43 -8.56
N GLU A 92 -17.05 -11.40 -8.08
CA GLU A 92 -18.41 -11.71 -8.51
C GLU A 92 -19.36 -10.49 -8.40
N PRO A 93 -20.54 -10.49 -9.06
CA PRO A 93 -21.46 -9.35 -9.06
C PRO A 93 -21.94 -8.90 -7.68
N ASP A 94 -21.97 -9.80 -6.69
CA ASP A 94 -22.34 -9.51 -5.30
C ASP A 94 -21.18 -8.91 -4.48
N LYS A 95 -19.96 -8.78 -5.05
CA LYS A 95 -18.81 -8.18 -4.37
C LYS A 95 -18.68 -6.69 -4.69
N PRO A 96 -18.33 -5.84 -3.70
CA PRO A 96 -18.07 -4.42 -3.93
C PRO A 96 -17.00 -4.21 -5.02
N SER A 97 -17.23 -3.29 -5.97
CA SER A 97 -16.28 -3.07 -7.08
C SER A 97 -14.91 -2.60 -6.59
N VAL A 98 -14.90 -1.80 -5.52
CA VAL A 98 -13.69 -1.28 -4.89
C VAL A 98 -13.58 -1.83 -3.47
N ARG A 99 -12.54 -2.62 -3.26
CA ARG A 99 -12.16 -3.22 -1.98
C ARG A 99 -10.65 -3.33 -1.95
N THR A 100 -10.08 -3.22 -0.76
CA THR A 100 -8.63 -3.12 -0.61
C THR A 100 -8.16 -3.86 0.64
N VAL A 101 -6.95 -4.40 0.59
CA VAL A 101 -6.23 -4.93 1.75
C VAL A 101 -4.74 -4.79 1.47
N VAL A 102 -3.97 -4.30 2.44
CA VAL A 102 -2.54 -4.08 2.22
C VAL A 102 -1.75 -5.26 2.72
N HIS A 103 -0.94 -5.82 1.83
CA HIS A 103 0.06 -6.83 2.16
C HIS A 103 1.44 -6.16 2.26
N LEU A 104 2.17 -6.45 3.33
CA LEU A 104 3.60 -6.13 3.44
C LEU A 104 4.39 -7.33 2.93
N HIS A 105 4.82 -7.27 1.68
CA HIS A 105 5.52 -8.35 1.02
C HIS A 105 6.87 -8.63 1.70
N GLU A 106 7.14 -9.90 2.00
CA GLU A 106 8.25 -10.40 2.84
C GLU A 106 8.18 -10.02 4.33
N GLY A 107 7.10 -9.38 4.78
CA GLY A 107 6.90 -9.02 6.18
C GLY A 107 6.75 -10.26 7.07
N ARG A 108 7.59 -10.39 8.10
CA ARG A 108 7.43 -11.37 9.18
C ARG A 108 6.39 -10.87 10.17
N VAL A 109 5.13 -11.11 9.84
CA VAL A 109 3.98 -10.62 10.59
C VAL A 109 3.06 -11.78 10.99
N ARG A 110 2.08 -11.51 11.86
CA ARG A 110 1.02 -12.48 12.14
C ARG A 110 -0.01 -12.48 11.01
N PRO A 111 -0.75 -13.58 10.76
CA PRO A 111 -1.71 -13.68 9.65
C PRO A 111 -2.73 -12.54 9.59
N GLU A 112 -3.24 -12.10 10.75
CA GLU A 112 -4.21 -11.01 10.86
C GLU A 112 -3.65 -9.62 10.44
N ASN A 113 -2.33 -9.49 10.35
CA ASN A 113 -1.61 -8.29 9.91
C ASN A 113 -0.94 -8.46 8.53
N ASP A 114 -1.13 -9.61 7.88
CA ASP A 114 -0.43 -9.95 6.64
C ASP A 114 -1.14 -9.43 5.40
N GLY A 115 -2.42 -9.06 5.51
CA GLY A 115 -3.21 -8.61 4.38
C GLY A 115 -3.77 -9.75 3.55
N TYR A 116 -4.34 -10.75 4.23
CA TYR A 116 -4.99 -11.90 3.59
C TYR A 116 -6.02 -11.45 2.53
N PRO A 117 -6.12 -12.11 1.36
CA PRO A 117 -6.97 -11.63 0.26
C PRO A 117 -8.44 -11.41 0.61
N GLU A 118 -9.00 -12.20 1.53
CA GLU A 118 -10.38 -12.11 2.02
C GLU A 118 -10.53 -11.21 3.27
N ALA A 119 -9.46 -10.56 3.72
CA ALA A 119 -9.47 -9.56 4.80
C ALA A 119 -9.61 -8.13 4.24
N TRP A 120 -10.19 -7.99 3.05
CA TRP A 120 -10.44 -6.71 2.40
C TRP A 120 -11.44 -5.84 3.16
N PHE A 121 -11.39 -4.55 2.90
CA PHE A 121 -12.34 -3.57 3.40
C PHE A 121 -12.66 -2.54 2.31
N THR A 122 -13.87 -2.01 2.32
CA THR A 122 -14.31 -0.93 1.44
C THR A 122 -13.98 0.43 2.07
N ARG A 123 -14.39 1.51 1.38
CA ARG A 123 -14.29 2.88 1.86
C ARG A 123 -14.77 2.98 3.31
N ASN A 124 -13.97 3.64 4.16
CA ASN A 124 -14.25 3.83 5.59
C ASN A 124 -14.57 2.55 6.39
N PHE A 125 -14.13 1.38 5.93
CA PHE A 125 -14.44 0.07 6.56
C PHE A 125 -15.94 -0.24 6.61
N GLU A 126 -16.75 0.37 5.73
CA GLU A 126 -18.21 0.17 5.72
C GLU A 126 -18.61 -1.29 5.51
N ASN A 127 -17.92 -1.98 4.60
CA ASN A 127 -18.01 -3.42 4.41
C ASN A 127 -16.62 -4.03 4.53
N VAL A 128 -16.56 -5.24 5.09
CA VAL A 128 -15.32 -6.00 5.27
C VAL A 128 -15.48 -7.43 4.79
N GLY A 129 -14.38 -8.01 4.33
CA GLY A 129 -14.31 -9.41 3.93
C GLY A 129 -14.34 -10.36 5.13
N PRO A 130 -14.62 -11.65 4.89
CA PRO A 130 -14.87 -12.63 5.95
C PRO A 130 -13.66 -12.95 6.85
N LYS A 131 -12.45 -12.51 6.47
CA LYS A 131 -11.22 -12.69 7.25
C LYS A 131 -10.70 -11.40 7.88
N PHE A 132 -11.46 -10.31 7.79
CA PHE A 132 -11.08 -9.05 8.42
C PHE A 132 -11.14 -9.18 9.95
N VAL A 133 -10.07 -8.76 10.63
CA VAL A 133 -9.96 -8.85 12.11
C VAL A 133 -9.92 -7.47 12.75
N HIS A 134 -9.10 -6.55 12.21
CA HIS A 134 -8.90 -5.22 12.80
C HIS A 134 -8.37 -4.21 11.76
N GLU A 135 -8.62 -2.92 12.01
CA GLU A 135 -8.22 -1.81 11.13
C GLU A 135 -6.73 -1.44 11.23
N VAL A 136 -6.06 -1.79 12.32
CA VAL A 136 -4.69 -1.37 12.63
C VAL A 136 -3.76 -2.56 12.60
N TYR A 137 -2.80 -2.53 11.68
CA TYR A 137 -1.84 -3.60 11.49
C TYR A 137 -0.63 -3.37 12.39
N TYR A 138 -0.16 -4.44 13.03
CA TYR A 138 1.05 -4.47 13.85
C TYR A 138 2.19 -5.13 13.09
N TYR A 139 3.26 -4.38 12.87
CA TYR A 139 4.48 -4.86 12.22
C TYR A 139 5.60 -4.93 13.25
N PRO A 140 6.01 -6.13 13.70
CA PRO A 140 7.04 -6.27 14.74
C PRO A 140 8.45 -5.94 14.25
N ASN A 141 8.67 -5.98 12.93
CA ASN A 141 9.97 -5.72 12.30
C ASN A 141 11.11 -6.61 12.83
N CYS A 142 10.78 -7.83 13.27
CA CYS A 142 11.69 -8.77 13.91
C CYS A 142 12.31 -9.76 12.90
N GLN A 143 12.81 -9.23 11.78
CA GLN A 143 13.50 -9.96 10.71
C GLN A 143 14.83 -9.31 10.33
N ARG A 144 15.55 -9.86 9.34
CA ARG A 144 16.80 -9.26 8.83
C ARG A 144 16.50 -7.95 8.08
N PRO A 145 17.43 -6.97 8.08
CA PRO A 145 17.28 -5.79 7.23
C PRO A 145 17.15 -6.22 5.77
N ALA A 146 16.24 -5.59 5.04
CA ALA A 146 15.91 -5.92 3.66
C ALA A 146 15.09 -4.79 3.03
N THR A 147 15.04 -4.77 1.69
CA THR A 147 14.06 -3.99 0.93
C THR A 147 12.79 -4.81 0.81
N LEU A 148 11.75 -4.39 1.52
CA LEU A 148 10.39 -4.90 1.39
C LEU A 148 9.58 -3.90 0.54
N TRP A 149 8.36 -4.28 0.21
CA TRP A 149 7.40 -3.38 -0.43
C TRP A 149 6.00 -3.73 0.06
N TYR A 150 5.09 -2.78 -0.03
CA TYR A 150 3.70 -2.96 0.34
C TYR A 150 2.81 -2.66 -0.86
N HIS A 151 1.75 -3.45 -1.01
CA HIS A 151 0.83 -3.32 -2.12
C HIS A 151 -0.55 -3.86 -1.75
N ASP A 152 -1.54 -3.55 -2.58
CA ASP A 152 -2.87 -4.15 -2.41
C ASP A 152 -2.87 -5.65 -2.72
N HIS A 153 -3.68 -6.43 -2.00
CA HIS A 153 -3.77 -7.88 -2.11
C HIS A 153 -5.22 -8.41 -2.14
N ALA A 154 -6.20 -7.57 -2.52
CA ALA A 154 -7.62 -7.93 -2.44
C ALA A 154 -8.01 -9.03 -3.44
N LEU A 155 -8.74 -10.04 -2.95
CA LEU A 155 -9.12 -11.22 -3.74
C LEU A 155 -9.83 -10.84 -5.04
N GLY A 156 -9.41 -11.47 -6.15
CA GLY A 156 -9.99 -11.30 -7.49
C GLY A 156 -9.57 -10.02 -8.22
N ILE A 157 -9.06 -8.99 -7.53
CA ILE A 157 -8.76 -7.67 -8.13
C ILE A 157 -7.38 -7.11 -7.80
N THR A 158 -6.48 -7.87 -7.17
CA THR A 158 -5.08 -7.47 -6.91
C THR A 158 -4.41 -6.89 -8.16
N ARG A 159 -4.55 -7.55 -9.32
CA ARG A 159 -3.98 -7.07 -10.60
C ARG A 159 -4.43 -5.66 -10.95
N LEU A 160 -5.67 -5.29 -10.62
CA LEU A 160 -6.26 -4.00 -10.95
C LEU A 160 -5.82 -2.95 -9.94
N ASN A 161 -5.90 -3.26 -8.65
CA ASN A 161 -5.53 -2.34 -7.58
C ASN A 161 -4.04 -1.97 -7.63
N VAL A 162 -3.16 -2.94 -7.88
CA VAL A 162 -1.72 -2.70 -8.03
C VAL A 162 -1.44 -1.90 -9.31
N TYR A 163 -2.06 -2.25 -10.44
CA TYR A 163 -1.88 -1.52 -11.71
C TYR A 163 -2.41 -0.08 -11.63
N ALA A 164 -3.46 0.17 -10.84
CA ALA A 164 -3.97 1.52 -10.58
C ALA A 164 -2.96 2.39 -9.80
N GLY A 165 -1.97 1.80 -9.13
CA GLY A 165 -0.87 2.52 -8.47
C GLY A 165 -0.65 2.21 -7.00
N LEU A 166 -1.42 1.28 -6.39
CA LEU A 166 -1.28 0.94 -4.97
C LEU A 166 -0.06 0.06 -4.69
N ALA A 167 1.12 0.67 -4.71
CA ALA A 167 2.39 0.07 -4.30
C ALA A 167 3.34 1.12 -3.71
N GLY A 168 4.21 0.72 -2.77
CA GLY A 168 5.27 1.56 -2.21
C GLY A 168 6.36 0.75 -1.50
N PHE A 169 7.49 1.39 -1.19
CA PHE A 169 8.62 0.70 -0.56
C PHE A 169 8.55 0.70 0.97
N TYR A 170 9.10 -0.37 1.55
CA TYR A 170 9.30 -0.53 2.97
C TYR A 170 10.75 -0.95 3.24
N LEU A 171 11.56 -0.05 3.78
CA LEU A 171 12.98 -0.31 4.01
C LEU A 171 13.19 -0.65 5.49
N LEU A 172 13.61 -1.88 5.75
CA LEU A 172 13.95 -2.31 7.10
C LEU A 172 15.45 -2.18 7.32
N ARG A 173 15.86 -1.25 8.18
CA ARG A 173 17.26 -0.96 8.50
C ARG A 173 17.71 -1.62 9.79
N ASP A 174 19.00 -1.88 9.91
CA ASP A 174 19.61 -2.24 11.19
C ASP A 174 20.98 -1.59 11.42
N LYS A 175 21.42 -1.57 12.69
CA LYS A 175 22.70 -0.97 13.11
C LYS A 175 23.93 -1.73 12.57
N LYS A 176 23.77 -2.96 12.07
CA LYS A 176 24.89 -3.73 11.52
C LYS A 176 25.14 -3.33 10.06
N GLU A 177 24.07 -3.13 9.29
CA GLU A 177 24.11 -2.59 7.94
C GLU A 177 24.73 -1.18 7.92
N GLU A 178 24.36 -0.30 8.83
CA GLU A 178 24.93 1.06 8.92
C GLU A 178 26.45 1.08 9.10
N LYS A 179 27.03 0.05 9.73
CA LYS A 179 28.49 -0.07 9.91
C LYS A 179 29.23 -0.46 8.64
N LEU A 180 28.52 -0.87 7.58
CA LEU A 180 29.13 -1.21 6.30
C LEU A 180 29.49 0.03 5.47
N ASN A 181 29.01 1.23 5.85
CA ASN A 181 29.23 2.49 5.13
C ASN A 181 28.90 2.39 3.63
N LEU A 182 27.74 1.78 3.34
CA LEU A 182 27.17 1.66 1.99
C LEU A 182 26.40 2.92 1.57
#